data_AF-A0A1B9YQQ4-F1
#
_entry.id   AF-A0A1B9YQQ4-F1
#
_cell.length_a   1.000
_cell.length_b   1.000
_cell.length_c   1.000
_cell.angle_alpha   90.00
_cell.angle_beta   90.00
_cell.angle_gamma   90.00
#
_symmetry.space_group_name_H-M   'P 1'
#
loop_
_entity.id
_entity.type
_entity.pdbx_description
1 polymer ?
#
loop_
_entity_poly.entity_id
_entity_poly.type
_entity_poly.pdbx_seq_one_letter_code
_entity_poly.pdbx_strand_id
1 'polypeptide(L)'
;MEQVYFPHAEIVGDVGPSLELLADRVEGKLPNAKALLPLRQSILDRVSDHATESLWPVTPQRLVHDVRKVIPENGIVALDNGMYKIWWARNYCTYVTNTLRYLPG
;
A
#
# COMPACT_ATOMS: atom_id res chain seq x y z
N MET A 1 -25.54 9.29 4.09
CA MET A 1 -24.51 8.89 3.11
C MET A 1 -25.23 8.44 1.87
N GLU A 2 -24.97 9.06 0.74
CA GLU A 2 -25.38 8.51 -0.54
C GLU A 2 -24.54 7.25 -0.79
N GLN A 3 -25.17 6.09 -0.95
CA GLN A 3 -24.44 4.86 -1.29
C GLN A 3 -24.02 4.97 -2.76
N VAL A 4 -22.79 5.43 -2.99
CA VAL A 4 -22.23 5.63 -4.35
C VAL A 4 -21.81 4.29 -4.99
N TYR A 5 -21.88 3.18 -4.24
CA TYR A 5 -21.51 1.85 -4.72
C TYR A 5 -22.51 0.79 -4.25
N PHE A 6 -22.97 -0.05 -5.18
CA PHE A 6 -23.88 -1.16 -4.92
C PHE A 6 -23.13 -2.49 -5.12
N PRO A 7 -22.70 -3.15 -4.04
CA PRO A 7 -21.97 -4.42 -4.15
C PRO A 7 -22.90 -5.55 -4.62
N HIS A 8 -22.38 -6.48 -5.42
CA HIS A 8 -23.10 -7.70 -5.80
C HIS A 8 -23.18 -8.72 -4.64
N ALA A 9 -22.23 -8.64 -3.71
CA ALA A 9 -22.18 -9.47 -2.50
C ALA A 9 -21.53 -8.66 -1.38
N GLU A 10 -22.08 -8.80 -0.17
CA GLU A 10 -21.58 -8.16 1.04
C GLU A 10 -21.45 -9.20 2.15
N ILE A 11 -20.42 -9.07 2.96
CA ILE A 11 -20.16 -9.95 4.12
C ILE A 11 -20.13 -9.06 5.35
N VAL A 12 -21.03 -9.29 6.29
CA VAL A 12 -21.10 -8.57 7.56
C VAL A 12 -20.37 -9.39 8.63
N GLY A 13 -19.27 -8.86 9.16
CA GLY A 13 -18.46 -9.53 10.19
C GLY A 13 -17.08 -8.91 10.37
N ASP A 14 -16.25 -9.55 11.19
CA ASP A 14 -14.83 -9.18 11.32
C ASP A 14 -14.07 -9.58 10.05
N VAL A 15 -13.28 -8.65 9.51
CA VAL A 15 -12.53 -8.82 8.26
C VAL A 15 -11.55 -10.00 8.34
N GLY A 16 -10.86 -10.19 9.47
CA GLY A 16 -9.85 -11.24 9.63
C GLY A 16 -10.45 -12.65 9.47
N PRO A 17 -11.33 -13.08 10.39
CA PRO A 17 -12.01 -14.37 10.30
C PRO A 17 -12.81 -14.56 9.00
N SER A 18 -13.42 -13.49 8.47
CA SER A 18 -14.17 -13.59 7.21
C SER A 18 -13.27 -13.90 6.02
N LEU A 19 -12.07 -13.32 5.97
CA LEU A 19 -11.09 -13.59 4.92
C LEU A 19 -10.50 -15.00 5.04
N GLU A 20 -10.21 -15.47 6.26
CA GLU A 20 -9.75 -16.85 6.50
C GLU A 20 -10.77 -17.88 6.01
N LEU A 21 -12.03 -17.73 6.43
CA LEU A 21 -13.13 -18.59 6.00
C LEU A 21 -13.35 -18.56 4.47
N LEU A 22 -13.13 -17.41 3.84
CA LEU A 22 -13.21 -17.28 2.38
C LEU A 22 -12.04 -18.02 1.71
N ALA A 23 -10.82 -17.85 2.22
CA ALA A 23 -9.62 -18.51 1.70
C ALA A 23 -9.77 -20.05 1.70
N ASP A 24 -10.20 -20.63 2.81
CA ASP A 24 -10.44 -22.08 2.94
C ASP A 24 -11.43 -22.61 1.90
N ARG A 25 -12.48 -21.81 1.59
CA ARG A 25 -13.52 -22.22 0.63
C ARG A 25 -13.04 -22.19 -0.81
N VAL A 26 -12.09 -21.32 -1.15
CA VAL A 26 -11.56 -21.13 -2.51
C VAL A 26 -10.23 -21.84 -2.75
N GLU A 27 -9.60 -22.38 -1.70
CA GLU A 27 -8.34 -23.11 -1.79
C GLU A 27 -8.43 -24.25 -2.82
N GLY A 28 -7.42 -24.35 -3.69
CA GLY A 28 -7.37 -25.34 -4.77
C GLY A 28 -8.38 -25.12 -5.91
N LYS A 29 -9.29 -24.14 -5.81
CA LYS A 29 -10.36 -23.86 -6.81
C LYS A 29 -10.05 -22.66 -7.71
N LEU A 30 -8.84 -22.10 -7.61
CA LEU A 30 -8.41 -20.92 -8.37
C LEU A 30 -7.33 -21.29 -9.39
N PRO A 31 -7.68 -21.86 -10.54
CA PRO A 31 -6.70 -22.33 -11.53
C PRO A 31 -5.80 -21.21 -12.07
N ASN A 32 -6.29 -19.97 -12.06
CA ASN A 32 -5.59 -18.78 -12.57
C ASN A 32 -5.07 -17.86 -11.46
N ALA A 33 -4.84 -18.37 -10.25
CA ALA A 33 -4.38 -17.54 -9.11
C ALA A 33 -3.11 -16.71 -9.41
N LYS A 34 -2.24 -17.20 -10.31
CA LYS A 34 -1.00 -16.52 -10.70
C LYS A 34 -1.19 -15.40 -11.72
N ALA A 35 -2.37 -15.24 -12.32
CA ALA A 35 -2.61 -14.28 -13.40
C ALA A 35 -2.35 -12.82 -13.00
N LEU A 36 -2.43 -12.50 -11.70
CA LEU A 36 -2.20 -11.16 -11.18
C LEU A 36 -0.73 -10.86 -10.82
N LEU A 37 0.15 -11.86 -10.81
CA LEU A 37 1.56 -11.67 -10.44
C LEU A 37 2.30 -10.67 -11.35
N PRO A 38 2.12 -10.69 -12.69
CA PRO A 38 2.74 -9.69 -13.56
C PRO A 38 2.23 -8.26 -13.28
N LEU A 39 0.94 -8.11 -12.96
CA LEU A 39 0.36 -6.82 -12.59
C LEU A 39 0.94 -6.30 -11.26
N ARG A 40 1.14 -7.20 -10.28
CA ARG A 40 1.83 -6.84 -9.04
C ARG A 40 3.24 -6.33 -9.33
N GLN A 41 3.98 -7.03 -10.17
CA GLN A 41 5.35 -6.62 -10.50
C GLN A 41 5.37 -5.25 -11.17
N SER A 42 4.49 -5.00 -12.16
CA SER A 42 4.45 -3.69 -12.83
C SER A 42 4.07 -2.53 -11.91
N ILE A 43 3.21 -2.77 -10.92
CA ILE A 43 2.90 -1.80 -9.87
C ILE A 43 4.14 -1.50 -9.02
N LEU A 44 4.86 -2.54 -8.58
CA LEU A 44 6.08 -2.38 -7.78
C LEU A 44 7.17 -1.64 -8.55
N ASP A 45 7.37 -1.99 -9.82
CA ASP A 45 8.34 -1.34 -10.71
C ASP A 45 8.03 0.16 -10.82
N ARG A 46 6.75 0.51 -11.08
CA ARG A 46 6.30 1.91 -11.19
C ARG A 46 6.40 2.70 -9.88
N VAL A 47 6.29 2.03 -8.73
CA VAL A 47 6.50 2.65 -7.41
C VAL A 47 7.99 2.89 -7.15
N SER A 48 8.86 1.99 -7.61
CA SER A 48 10.31 2.09 -7.48
C SER A 48 10.98 2.97 -8.54
N ASP A 49 10.25 3.32 -9.60
CA ASP A 49 10.74 4.11 -10.71
C ASP A 49 11.28 5.45 -10.22
N HIS A 50 12.43 5.86 -10.76
CA HIS A 50 13.11 7.10 -10.40
C HIS A 50 13.49 7.24 -8.90
N ALA A 51 13.42 6.17 -8.10
CA ALA A 51 13.69 6.23 -6.67
C ALA A 51 15.18 6.45 -6.32
N THR A 52 16.11 6.26 -7.28
CA THR A 52 17.56 6.41 -7.08
C THR A 52 18.18 7.51 -7.94
N GLU A 53 17.37 8.44 -8.45
CA GLU A 53 17.87 9.58 -9.21
C GLU A 53 18.74 10.51 -8.37
N SER A 54 19.70 11.18 -9.01
CA SER A 54 20.59 12.16 -8.40
C SER A 54 20.31 13.59 -8.86
N LEU A 55 19.05 13.90 -9.20
CA LEU A 55 18.63 15.22 -9.64
C LEU A 55 18.56 16.22 -8.47
N TRP A 56 18.80 17.49 -8.79
CA TRP A 56 18.62 18.61 -7.87
C TRP A 56 17.62 19.63 -8.46
N PRO A 57 16.60 20.08 -7.71
CA PRO A 57 16.27 19.68 -6.33
C PRO A 57 15.82 18.21 -6.22
N VAL A 58 15.99 17.63 -5.02
CA VAL A 58 15.65 16.22 -4.77
C VAL A 58 14.17 15.95 -5.06
N THR A 59 13.90 14.89 -5.82
CA THR A 59 12.52 14.49 -6.13
C THR A 59 11.84 13.90 -4.88
N PRO A 60 10.53 14.12 -4.68
CA PRO A 60 9.81 13.54 -3.55
C PRO A 60 9.93 12.01 -3.48
N GLN A 61 9.95 11.33 -4.63
CA GLN A 61 10.13 9.88 -4.73
C GLN A 61 11.48 9.44 -4.16
N ARG A 62 12.56 10.12 -4.57
CA ARG A 62 13.90 9.89 -4.06
C ARG A 62 13.98 10.11 -2.54
N LEU A 63 13.36 11.18 -2.05
CA LEU A 63 13.30 11.47 -0.61
C LEU A 63 12.62 10.34 0.17
N VAL A 64 11.43 9.90 -0.26
CA VAL A 64 10.67 8.83 0.41
C VAL A 64 11.45 7.52 0.42
N HIS A 65 12.08 7.18 -0.70
CA HIS A 65 12.92 5.99 -0.82
C HIS A 65 14.12 6.02 0.13
N ASP A 66 14.85 7.13 0.19
CA ASP A 66 16.01 7.25 1.07
C ASP A 66 15.62 7.18 2.55
N VAL A 67 14.47 7.75 2.93
CA VAL A 67 13.93 7.59 4.29
C VAL A 67 13.55 6.14 4.58
N ARG A 68 12.87 5.45 3.65
CA ARG A 68 12.47 4.05 3.85
C ARG A 68 13.68 3.13 4.04
N LYS A 69 14.83 3.42 3.40
CA LYS A 69 16.07 2.65 3.54
C LYS A 69 16.68 2.69 4.95
N VAL A 70 16.47 3.78 5.69
CA VAL A 70 17.09 3.97 7.03
C VAL A 70 16.13 3.67 8.18
N ILE A 71 14.82 3.74 7.93
CA ILE A 71 13.80 3.44 8.94
C ILE A 71 13.63 1.91 9.06
N PRO A 72 13.65 1.33 10.27
CA PRO A 72 13.41 -0.11 10.44
C PRO A 72 11.99 -0.50 9.99
N GLU A 73 11.74 -1.79 9.75
CA GLU A 73 10.44 -2.29 9.27
C GLU A 73 9.26 -1.96 10.20
N ASN A 74 9.51 -1.89 11.51
CA ASN A 74 8.55 -1.49 12.53
C ASN A 74 8.65 -0.01 12.92
N GLY A 75 9.49 0.77 12.23
CA GLY A 75 9.64 2.20 12.48
C GLY A 75 8.41 2.98 12.03
N ILE A 76 8.01 3.97 12.83
CA ILE A 76 6.81 4.77 12.56
C ILE A 76 7.23 6.11 11.96
N VAL A 77 6.66 6.45 10.81
CA VAL A 77 6.72 7.79 10.23
C VAL A 77 5.42 8.52 10.52
N ALA A 78 5.52 9.72 11.07
CA ALA A 78 4.41 10.63 11.27
C ALA A 78 4.50 11.83 10.30
N LEU A 79 3.40 12.14 9.64
CA LEU A 79 3.30 13.18 8.62
C LEU A 79 2.20 14.18 9.00
N ASP A 80 2.51 15.47 8.93
CA ASP A 80 1.52 16.54 9.07
C ASP A 80 0.70 16.70 7.75
N ASN A 81 -0.34 17.54 7.75
CA ASN A 81 -1.21 17.85 6.63
C ASN A 81 -0.48 18.62 5.52
N GLY A 82 -0.44 18.05 4.32
CA GLY A 82 0.12 18.73 3.16
C GLY A 82 0.20 17.84 1.91
N MET A 83 0.56 18.47 0.80
CA MET A 83 0.67 17.81 -0.51
C MET A 83 1.67 16.64 -0.54
N TYR A 84 2.65 16.65 0.35
CA TYR A 84 3.64 15.58 0.45
C TYR A 84 3.02 14.23 0.83
N LYS A 85 1.85 14.18 1.48
CA LYS A 85 1.16 12.92 1.78
C LYS A 85 0.93 12.05 0.55
N ILE A 86 0.71 12.66 -0.63
CA ILE A 86 0.54 11.92 -1.90
C ILE A 86 1.80 11.14 -2.25
N TRP A 87 2.97 11.75 -2.10
CA TRP A 87 4.25 11.11 -2.38
C TRP A 87 4.57 9.99 -1.41
N TRP A 88 4.22 10.16 -0.13
CA TRP A 88 4.38 9.11 0.88
C TRP A 88 3.39 7.96 0.67
N ALA A 89 2.11 8.24 0.44
CA ALA A 89 1.11 7.21 0.15
C ALA A 89 1.45 6.39 -1.09
N ARG A 90 2.07 7.01 -2.10
CA ARG A 90 2.46 6.34 -3.35
C ARG A 90 3.76 5.54 -3.25
N ASN A 91 4.75 6.02 -2.49
CA ASN A 91 6.13 5.50 -2.58
C ASN A 91 6.66 4.89 -1.26
N TYR A 92 5.94 5.00 -0.14
CA TYR A 92 6.38 4.44 1.13
C TYR A 92 5.78 3.05 1.38
N CYS A 93 6.52 1.99 1.01
CA CYS A 93 6.09 0.62 1.27
C CYS A 93 6.17 0.27 2.77
N THR A 94 5.01 0.02 3.38
CA THR A 94 4.89 -0.45 4.77
C THR A 94 4.90 -1.98 4.80
N TYR A 95 5.62 -2.55 5.76
CA TYR A 95 5.72 -4.01 5.95
C TYR A 95 4.93 -4.49 7.17
N VAL A 96 4.58 -3.56 8.06
CA VAL A 96 3.80 -3.79 9.28
C VAL A 96 2.68 -2.74 9.34
N THR A 97 1.54 -3.13 9.89
CA THR A 97 0.39 -2.24 10.08
C THR A 97 0.76 -1.01 10.91
N ASN A 98 0.08 0.12 10.65
CA ASN A 98 0.18 1.35 11.45
C ASN A 98 1.56 2.03 11.52
N THR A 99 2.45 1.78 10.54
CA THR A 99 3.82 2.37 10.46
C THR A 99 3.91 3.67 9.66
N LEU A 100 2.84 4.08 8.97
CA LEU A 100 2.70 5.40 8.36
C LEU A 100 1.47 6.09 8.96
N ARG A 101 1.66 7.21 9.66
CA ARG A 101 0.60 7.93 10.36
C ARG A 101 0.48 9.36 9.87
N TYR A 102 -0.76 9.79 9.68
CA TYR A 102 -1.10 11.17 9.35
C TYR A 102 -1.64 11.85 10.60
N LEU A 103 -0.96 12.88 11.07
CA LEU A 103 -1.38 13.60 12.26
C LEU A 103 -2.63 14.43 11.95
N PRO A 104 -3.61 14.49 12.87
CA PRO A 104 -4.70 15.45 12.79
C PRO A 104 -4.12 16.86 12.89
N GLY A 105 -4.67 17.78 12.08
CA GLY A 105 -4.32 19.20 12.12
C GLY A 105 -5.08 19.93 13.22
#